data_AF-A0A420XRG2-F1
#
_entry.id   AF-A0A420XRG2-F1
#
_cell.length_a   1.000
_cell.length_b   1.000
_cell.length_c   1.000
_cell.angle_alpha   90.00
_cell.angle_beta   90.00
_cell.angle_gamma   90.00
#
_symmetry.space_group_name_H-M   'P 1'
#
loop_
_entity.id
_entity.type
_entity.pdbx_description
1 polymer ?
#
loop_
_entity_poly.entity_id
_entity_poly.type
_entity_poly.pdbx_seq_one_letter_code
_entity_poly.pdbx_strand_id
1 'polypeptide(L)'
;MSVRRLDLAWANSAQKADIVVEIAARLGLAAPPMSSGSTEPKLIFTMVNERLGLGLSARLAKPEMARAIVEAAGDHWHPDFESRGATVTKNGLLAVLDAVAFFLA
;
A
#
# COMPACT_ATOMS: atom_id res chain seq x y z
N MET A 1 7.38 12.15 -20.36
CA MET A 1 6.26 11.51 -19.62
C MET A 1 6.58 11.67 -18.15
N SER A 2 5.84 12.53 -17.44
CA SER A 2 6.15 12.84 -16.04
C SER A 2 5.45 11.82 -15.14
N VAL A 3 6.23 10.89 -14.58
CA VAL A 3 5.77 10.03 -13.48
C VAL A 3 5.40 10.98 -12.36
N ARG A 4 4.11 11.13 -12.06
CA ARG A 4 3.66 11.91 -10.91
C ARG A 4 4.06 11.15 -9.64
N ARG A 5 5.31 11.39 -9.21
CA ARG A 5 5.76 11.20 -7.83
C ARG A 5 4.65 11.75 -6.93
N LEU A 6 4.25 10.99 -5.91
CA LEU A 6 3.20 11.40 -4.98
C LEU A 6 3.39 12.87 -4.57
N ASP A 7 2.29 13.63 -4.56
CA ASP A 7 2.33 15.01 -4.07
C ASP A 7 2.83 14.98 -2.62
N LEU A 8 4.05 15.47 -2.42
CA LEU A 8 4.74 15.44 -1.13
C LEU A 8 3.99 16.24 -0.06
N ALA A 9 3.27 17.31 -0.45
CA ALA A 9 2.49 18.11 0.47
C ALA A 9 1.29 17.30 0.99
N TRP A 10 0.57 16.64 0.07
CA TRP A 10 -0.51 15.73 0.44
C TRP A 10 0.02 14.57 1.29
N ALA A 11 1.07 13.87 0.84
CA ALA A 11 1.63 12.71 1.51
C ALA A 11 2.06 13.04 2.96
N ASN A 12 2.61 14.23 3.22
CA ASN A 12 2.95 14.67 4.56
C ASN A 12 1.73 14.85 5.47
N SER A 13 0.63 15.40 4.94
CA SER A 13 -0.62 15.64 5.70
C SER A 13 -1.56 14.42 5.80
N ALA A 14 -1.46 13.46 4.88
CA ALA A 14 -2.39 12.34 4.75
C ALA A 14 -2.39 11.42 5.97
N GLN A 15 -3.57 10.95 6.36
CA GLN A 15 -3.74 9.86 7.32
C GLN A 15 -3.68 8.51 6.60
N LYS A 16 -3.48 7.41 7.36
CA LYS A 16 -3.46 6.06 6.79
C LYS A 16 -4.73 5.70 6.03
N ALA A 17 -5.88 6.17 6.51
CA ALA A 17 -7.17 5.98 5.84
C ALA A 17 -7.18 6.64 4.46
N ASP A 18 -6.68 7.87 4.33
CA ASP A 18 -6.62 8.60 3.06
C ASP A 18 -5.76 7.84 2.04
N ILE A 19 -4.64 7.27 2.48
CA ILE A 19 -3.75 6.49 1.62
C ILE A 19 -4.41 5.19 1.17
N VAL A 20 -5.13 4.49 2.06
CA VAL A 20 -5.90 3.28 1.70
C VAL A 20 -6.99 3.61 0.67
N VAL A 21 -7.67 4.74 0.83
CA VAL A 21 -8.68 5.21 -0.13
C VAL A 21 -8.05 5.52 -1.48
N GLU A 22 -6.92 6.22 -1.50
CA GLU A 22 -6.20 6.54 -2.74
C GLU A 22 -5.69 5.28 -3.46
N ILE A 23 -5.16 4.28 -2.73
CA ILE A 23 -4.79 2.98 -3.30
C ILE A 23 -5.99 2.32 -3.98
N ALA A 24 -7.13 2.21 -3.28
CA ALA A 24 -8.33 1.59 -3.83
C ALA A 24 -8.87 2.36 -5.05
N ALA A 25 -8.85 3.69 -4.99
CA ALA A 25 -9.29 4.54 -6.09
C ALA A 25 -8.46 4.32 -7.36
N ARG A 26 -7.13 4.20 -7.23
CA ARG A 26 -6.24 3.89 -8.38
C ARG A 26 -6.50 2.52 -8.99
N LEU A 27 -6.92 1.55 -8.18
CA LEU A 27 -7.32 0.24 -8.65
C LEU A 27 -8.73 0.21 -9.28
N GLY A 28 -9.49 1.31 -9.19
CA GLY A 28 -10.89 1.39 -9.60
C GLY A 28 -11.84 0.61 -8.68
N LEU A 29 -11.50 0.50 -7.39
CA LEU A 29 -12.21 -0.29 -6.39
C LEU A 29 -12.72 0.58 -5.24
N ALA A 30 -13.74 0.07 -4.52
CA ALA A 30 -14.18 0.69 -3.28
C ALA A 30 -13.18 0.41 -2.14
N ALA A 31 -12.79 1.44 -1.39
CA ALA A 31 -11.87 1.29 -0.29
C ALA A 31 -12.48 0.43 0.84
N PRO A 32 -11.74 -0.55 1.38
CA PRO A 32 -12.18 -1.30 2.53
C PRO A 32 -12.23 -0.39 3.78
N PRO A 33 -13.18 -0.60 4.70
CA PRO A 33 -13.21 0.16 5.95
C PRO A 33 -11.94 -0.14 6.78
N MET A 34 -11.42 0.88 7.45
CA MET A 34 -10.31 0.73 8.37
C MET A 34 -10.71 -0.21 9.53
N SER A 35 -9.77 -1.05 9.97
CA SER A 35 -9.98 -1.89 11.15
C SER A 35 -9.86 -1.08 12.46
N SER A 36 -10.20 -1.68 13.61
CA SER A 36 -10.20 -1.02 14.91
C SER A 36 -8.88 -0.27 15.18
N GLY A 37 -8.98 1.01 15.56
CA GLY A 37 -7.83 1.82 15.98
C GLY A 37 -6.89 2.29 14.87
N SER A 38 -7.40 2.60 13.67
CA SER A 38 -6.60 3.20 12.58
C SER A 38 -5.57 2.25 11.96
N THR A 39 -5.80 0.94 12.02
CA THR A 39 -4.96 -0.06 11.33
C THR A 39 -5.55 -0.41 9.98
N GLU A 40 -4.70 -0.40 8.97
CA GLU A 40 -5.01 -0.78 7.60
C GLU A 40 -5.51 -2.24 7.52
N PRO A 41 -6.61 -2.49 6.81
CA PRO A 41 -7.14 -3.85 6.68
C PRO A 41 -6.23 -4.66 5.75
N LYS A 42 -6.00 -5.94 6.05
CA LYS A 42 -5.24 -6.84 5.15
C LYS A 42 -5.84 -6.86 3.73
N LEU A 43 -7.16 -6.65 3.66
CA LEU A 43 -7.94 -6.61 2.44
C LEU A 43 -7.40 -5.64 1.39
N ILE A 44 -6.82 -4.49 1.78
CA ILE A 44 -6.26 -3.56 0.78
C ILE A 44 -5.09 -4.19 0.01
N PHE A 45 -4.22 -4.94 0.69
CA PHE A 45 -3.06 -5.58 0.06
C PHE A 45 -3.47 -6.78 -0.80
N THR A 46 -4.49 -7.54 -0.39
CA THR A 46 -5.02 -8.61 -1.23
C THR A 46 -5.68 -8.06 -2.49
N MET A 47 -6.42 -6.94 -2.38
CA MET A 47 -6.99 -6.25 -3.54
C MET A 47 -5.90 -5.78 -4.51
N VAL A 48 -4.79 -5.23 -4.02
CA VAL A 48 -3.64 -4.85 -4.85
C VAL A 48 -3.07 -6.08 -5.56
N ASN A 49 -2.78 -7.15 -4.83
CA ASN A 49 -2.22 -8.39 -5.38
C ASN A 49 -3.12 -8.98 -6.48
N GLU A 50 -4.42 -9.09 -6.23
CA GLU A 50 -5.39 -9.61 -7.19
C GLU A 50 -5.51 -8.71 -8.42
N ARG A 51 -5.57 -7.39 -8.22
CA ARG A 51 -5.84 -6.46 -9.32
C ARG A 51 -4.63 -6.27 -10.23
N LEU A 52 -3.43 -6.32 -9.68
CA LEU A 52 -2.17 -6.22 -10.43
C LEU A 52 -1.63 -7.57 -10.89
N GLY A 53 -2.24 -8.68 -10.47
CA GLY A 53 -1.85 -10.03 -10.92
C GLY A 53 -0.48 -10.49 -10.41
N LEU A 54 -0.07 -10.06 -9.20
CA LEU A 54 1.30 -10.30 -8.69
C LEU A 54 1.56 -11.75 -8.25
N GLY A 55 0.52 -12.58 -8.14
CA GLY A 55 0.66 -14.00 -7.80
C GLY A 55 1.12 -14.27 -6.36
N LEU A 56 1.01 -13.29 -5.46
CA LEU A 56 1.43 -13.44 -4.06
C LEU A 56 0.48 -14.36 -3.29
N SER A 57 1.04 -15.11 -2.35
CA SER A 57 0.27 -16.01 -1.49
C SER A 57 -0.66 -15.23 -0.55
N ALA A 58 -1.94 -15.59 -0.53
CA ALA A 58 -2.91 -15.03 0.42
C ALA A 58 -2.57 -15.36 1.90
N ARG A 59 -1.66 -16.31 2.15
CA ARG A 59 -1.22 -16.71 3.49
C ARG A 59 -0.24 -15.72 4.13
N LEU A 60 0.36 -14.82 3.35
CA LEU A 60 1.28 -13.80 3.87
C LEU A 60 0.62 -12.93 4.92
N ALA A 61 1.36 -12.58 5.97
CA ALA A 61 0.95 -11.55 6.92
C ALA A 61 0.87 -10.17 6.24
N LYS A 62 0.26 -9.19 6.91
CA LYS A 62 0.08 -7.84 6.33
C LYS A 62 1.41 -7.19 5.91
N PRO A 63 2.45 -7.14 6.77
CA PRO A 63 3.70 -6.51 6.39
C PRO A 63 4.42 -7.29 5.29
N GLU A 64 4.38 -8.62 5.34
CA GLU A 64 4.98 -9.48 4.31
C GLU A 64 4.34 -9.26 2.93
N MET A 65 3.01 -9.11 2.88
CA MET A 65 2.30 -8.83 1.63
C MET A 65 2.60 -7.42 1.11
N ALA A 66 2.61 -6.41 1.99
CA ALA A 66 2.96 -5.04 1.62
C ALA A 66 4.39 -4.93 1.10
N ARG A 67 5.34 -5.60 1.77
CA ARG A 67 6.72 -5.76 1.35
C ARG A 67 6.83 -6.37 -0.03
N ALA A 68 6.19 -7.51 -0.25
CA ALA A 68 6.24 -8.20 -1.53
C ALA A 68 5.66 -7.36 -2.68
N ILE A 69 4.65 -6.52 -2.42
CA ILE A 69 4.13 -5.56 -3.41
C ILE A 69 5.18 -4.51 -3.78
N VAL A 70 5.84 -3.91 -2.78
CA VAL A 70 6.89 -2.89 -3.00
C VAL A 70 8.09 -3.48 -3.74
N GLU A 71 8.55 -4.65 -3.31
CA GLU A 71 9.67 -5.35 -3.95
C GLU A 71 9.33 -5.83 -5.37
N ALA A 72 8.07 -6.18 -5.66
CA ALA A 72 7.63 -6.50 -7.02
C ALA A 72 7.70 -5.30 -7.98
N ALA A 73 7.55 -4.08 -7.46
CA ALA A 73 7.76 -2.85 -8.23
C ALA A 73 9.25 -2.47 -8.39
N GLY A 74 10.17 -3.28 -7.83
CA GLY A 74 11.62 -3.07 -7.91
C GLY A 74 12.20 -2.14 -6.83
N ASP A 75 11.40 -1.72 -5.84
CA ASP A 75 11.86 -0.89 -4.73
C ASP A 75 12.22 -1.73 -3.48
N HIS A 76 12.87 -1.14 -2.49
CA HIS A 76 13.29 -1.82 -1.26
C HIS A 76 12.34 -1.55 -0.09
N TRP A 77 12.05 -2.59 0.71
CA TRP A 77 11.25 -2.44 1.93
C TRP A 77 12.10 -1.95 3.11
N HIS A 78 11.90 -0.69 3.52
CA HIS A 78 12.63 -0.10 4.64
C HIS A 78 12.09 -0.59 6.00
N PRO A 79 12.94 -0.75 7.03
CA PRO A 79 12.48 -1.15 8.38
C PRO A 79 11.39 -0.26 8.98
N ASP A 80 11.35 1.04 8.63
CA ASP A 80 10.32 1.98 9.10
C ASP A 80 8.95 1.79 8.43
N PHE A 81 8.83 0.90 7.45
CA PHE A 81 7.56 0.60 6.76
C PHE A 81 6.67 -0.35 7.55
N GLU A 82 7.22 -0.99 8.58
CA GLU A 82 6.49 -1.86 9.49
C GLU A 82 6.77 -1.52 10.96
N SER A 83 5.79 -1.77 11.82
CA SER A 83 5.97 -1.63 13.27
C SER A 83 6.27 -2.99 13.91
N ARG A 84 6.83 -2.96 15.14
CA ARG A 84 7.07 -4.17 15.95
C ARG A 84 5.79 -5.00 16.22
N GLY A 85 4.61 -4.41 16.03
CA GLY A 85 3.30 -5.06 16.19
C GLY A 85 2.74 -5.70 14.92
N ALA A 86 3.56 -5.92 13.89
CA ALA A 86 3.15 -6.50 12.60
C ALA A 86 2.06 -5.70 11.84
N THR A 87 2.13 -4.37 11.95
CA THR A 87 1.31 -3.42 11.17
C THR A 87 2.18 -2.67 10.18
N VAL A 88 1.56 -2.18 9.11
CA VAL A 88 2.20 -1.33 8.11
C VAL A 88 2.08 0.12 8.57
N THR A 89 3.18 0.85 8.54
CA THR A 89 3.19 2.27 8.94
C THR A 89 2.60 3.14 7.83
N LYS A 90 2.42 4.43 8.11
CA LYS A 90 2.03 5.40 7.07
C LYS A 90 3.04 5.39 5.91
N ASN A 91 4.34 5.36 6.22
CA ASN A 91 5.39 5.35 5.20
C ASN A 91 5.35 4.06 4.37
N GLY A 92 5.09 2.91 5.00
CA GLY A 92 4.88 1.66 4.26
C GLY A 92 3.66 1.70 3.33
N LEU A 93 2.56 2.33 3.74
CA LEU A 93 1.40 2.52 2.87
C LEU A 93 1.70 3.46 1.69
N LEU A 94 2.49 4.52 1.90
CA LEU A 94 2.92 5.40 0.81
C LEU A 94 3.81 4.65 -0.19
N ALA A 95 4.71 3.79 0.29
CA ALA A 95 5.53 2.93 -0.58
C ALA A 95 4.66 1.95 -1.40
N VAL A 96 3.63 1.36 -0.79
CA VAL A 96 2.65 0.53 -1.53
C VAL A 96 1.89 1.36 -2.57
N LEU A 97 1.49 2.58 -2.23
CA LEU A 97 0.81 3.47 -3.18
C LEU A 97 1.72 3.84 -4.37
N ASP A 98 3.00 4.11 -4.13
CA ASP A 98 4.00 4.31 -5.17
C ASP A 98 4.16 3.06 -6.05
N ALA A 99 4.22 1.86 -5.45
CA ALA A 99 4.27 0.60 -6.19
C ALA A 99 3.03 0.40 -7.08
N VAL A 100 1.83 0.69 -6.57
CA VAL A 100 0.58 0.67 -7.37
C VAL A 100 0.65 1.67 -8.52
N ALA A 101 1.17 2.87 -8.27
CA ALA A 101 1.36 3.87 -9.31
C ALA A 101 2.31 3.39 -10.41
N PHE A 102 3.39 2.70 -10.03
CA PHE A 102 4.37 2.13 -10.96
C PHE A 102 3.73 1.11 -11.91
N PHE A 103 2.88 0.20 -11.40
CA PHE A 103 2.24 -0.82 -12.24
C PHE A 103 1.12 -0.29 -13.15
N LEU A 104 0.57 0.89 -12.85
CA LEU A 104 -0.52 1.50 -13.62
C LEU A 104 -0.06 2.56 -14.63
N ALA A 105 1.23 2.90 -14.63
CA ALA A 105 1.85 3.88 -15.53
C ALA A 105 2.20 3.26 -16.90
#